data_AF-A0A7W8S7J6-F1
#
_entry.id   AF-A0A7W8S7J6-F1
#
_cell.length_a   1.000
_cell.length_b   1.000
_cell.length_c   1.000
_cell.angle_alpha   90.00
_cell.angle_beta   90.00
_cell.angle_gamma   90.00
#
_symmetry.space_group_name_H-M   'P 1'
#
loop_
_entity.id
_entity.type
_entity.pdbx_description
1 polymer ?
#
loop_
_entity_poly.entity_id
_entity_poly.type
_entity_poly.pdbx_seq_one_letter_code
_entity_poly.pdbx_strand_id
1 'polypeptide(L)'
;MLAVDVIALMDALKIQHAILGGFDWGARTANIVAALWPQRCTALVSVSGYLIGSQGVGTRPLAPKAELAWWYQFYFATERGRKGYEANRNDFAKLIWQLASPKWSFDNATFERSASAFDNPDHVAVVIDNYRWRLGLSNGEPQYEALEKRLAAAPVINVPTIALEGDANGATHPDPASYAKKFVGRYTQRTIGSGIGHNLPQEAPQAFAEAIIEVARY
;
A
#
# COMPACT_ATOMS: atom_id res chain seq x y z
N MET A 1 13.77 2.41 -3.45
CA MET A 1 12.50 2.92 -2.88
C MET A 1 11.46 2.98 -3.98
N LEU A 2 10.32 2.28 -3.85
CA LEU A 2 9.32 2.13 -4.93
C LEU A 2 8.81 3.45 -5.54
N ALA A 3 8.72 4.53 -4.76
CA ALA A 3 8.27 5.81 -5.29
C ALA A 3 9.26 6.45 -6.26
N VAL A 4 10.57 6.21 -6.09
CA VAL A 4 11.59 6.63 -7.06
C VAL A 4 11.43 5.84 -8.36
N ASP A 5 11.10 4.54 -8.26
CA ASP A 5 10.89 3.69 -9.44
C ASP A 5 9.69 4.17 -10.27
N VAL A 6 8.62 4.66 -9.62
CA VAL A 6 7.49 5.31 -10.30
C VAL A 6 7.93 6.57 -11.04
N ILE A 7 8.72 7.44 -10.40
CA ILE A 7 9.24 8.66 -11.04
C ILE A 7 10.13 8.30 -12.24
N ALA A 8 11.03 7.33 -12.09
CA ALA A 8 11.90 6.86 -13.16
C ALA A 8 11.10 6.26 -14.33
N LEU A 9 10.05 5.49 -14.05
CA LEU A 9 9.14 4.97 -15.07
C LEU A 9 8.41 6.09 -15.81
N MET A 10 7.89 7.09 -15.08
CA MET A 10 7.25 8.26 -15.70
C MET A 10 8.22 9.01 -16.61
N ASP A 11 9.47 9.20 -16.19
CA ASP A 11 10.50 9.86 -17.00
C ASP A 11 10.81 9.05 -18.28
N ALA A 12 11.00 7.73 -18.15
CA ALA A 12 11.25 6.84 -19.28
C ALA A 12 10.10 6.82 -20.29
N LEU A 13 8.85 6.90 -19.82
CA LEU A 13 7.65 6.96 -20.65
C LEU A 13 7.29 8.38 -21.10
N LYS A 14 8.07 9.40 -20.71
CA LYS A 14 7.81 10.82 -20.99
C LYS A 14 6.46 11.33 -20.46
N ILE A 15 6.01 10.77 -19.34
CA ILE A 15 4.80 11.20 -18.62
C ILE A 15 5.18 12.30 -17.63
N GLN A 16 4.77 13.53 -17.92
CA GLN A 16 5.07 14.67 -17.07
C GLN A 16 4.26 14.64 -15.77
N HIS A 17 2.96 14.36 -15.86
CA HIS A 17 2.03 14.33 -14.74
C HIS A 17 1.04 13.17 -14.93
N ALA A 18 0.63 12.52 -13.84
CA ALA A 18 -0.37 11.45 -13.87
C ALA A 18 -1.31 11.52 -12.67
N ILE A 19 -2.51 10.95 -12.82
CA ILE A 19 -3.36 10.57 -11.69
C ILE A 19 -2.86 9.23 -11.18
N LEU A 20 -2.58 9.14 -9.88
CA LEU A 20 -2.07 7.92 -9.26
C LEU A 20 -3.15 7.27 -8.40
N GLY A 21 -3.39 5.99 -8.62
CA GLY A 21 -4.33 5.19 -7.86
C GLY A 21 -3.65 3.94 -7.31
N GLY A 22 -3.88 3.60 -6.05
CA GLY A 22 -3.28 2.40 -5.47
C GLY A 22 -4.00 1.89 -4.23
N PHE A 23 -3.63 0.65 -3.85
CA PHE A 23 -3.95 0.03 -2.58
C PHE A 23 -2.67 -0.58 -1.97
N ASP A 24 -2.66 -0.83 -0.66
CA ASP A 24 -1.53 -1.46 0.05
C ASP A 24 -0.18 -0.75 -0.24
N TRP A 25 0.87 -1.47 -0.66
CA TRP A 25 2.15 -0.88 -1.04
C TRP A 25 2.03 0.09 -2.22
N GLY A 26 1.10 -0.15 -3.14
CA GLY A 26 0.80 0.74 -4.25
C GLY A 26 0.23 2.07 -3.77
N ALA A 27 -0.69 2.06 -2.80
CA ALA A 27 -1.20 3.27 -2.18
C ALA A 27 -0.10 4.01 -1.41
N ARG A 28 0.69 3.32 -0.58
CA ARG A 28 1.86 3.93 0.09
C ARG A 28 2.79 4.61 -0.91
N THR A 29 3.09 3.93 -2.02
CA THR A 29 3.96 4.46 -3.07
C THR A 29 3.36 5.71 -3.71
N ALA A 30 2.07 5.69 -4.07
CA ALA A 30 1.38 6.84 -4.63
C ALA A 30 1.30 8.03 -3.64
N ASN A 31 1.12 7.76 -2.33
CA ASN A 31 1.17 8.78 -1.28
C ASN A 31 2.55 9.45 -1.22
N ILE A 32 3.63 8.67 -1.25
CA ILE A 32 5.01 9.18 -1.25
C ILE A 32 5.24 10.05 -2.49
N VAL A 33 4.80 9.60 -3.68
CA VAL A 33 4.91 10.40 -4.90
C VAL A 33 4.16 11.73 -4.76
N ALA A 34 2.91 11.69 -4.31
CA ALA A 34 2.07 12.87 -4.12
C ALA A 34 2.62 13.84 -3.07
N ALA A 35 3.29 13.35 -2.03
CA ALA A 35 3.87 14.17 -0.98
C ALA A 35 5.23 14.78 -1.35
N LEU A 36 6.11 14.01 -2.01
CA LEU A 36 7.49 14.43 -2.29
C LEU A 36 7.68 15.07 -3.65
N TRP A 37 6.87 14.67 -4.64
CA TRP A 37 6.82 15.20 -5.99
C TRP A 37 5.38 15.56 -6.39
N PRO A 38 4.70 16.46 -5.66
CA PRO A 38 3.31 16.84 -5.98
C PRO A 38 3.17 17.35 -7.41
N GLN A 39 4.20 17.99 -7.96
CA GLN A 39 4.27 18.41 -9.35
C GLN A 39 4.29 17.26 -10.35
N ARG A 40 4.36 15.99 -9.95
CA ARG A 40 4.26 14.82 -10.83
C ARG A 40 2.93 14.07 -10.65
N CYS A 41 2.14 14.44 -9.65
CA CYS A 41 0.87 13.81 -9.31
C CYS A 41 -0.28 14.80 -9.49
N THR A 42 -1.10 14.63 -10.53
CA THR A 42 -2.25 15.49 -10.80
C THR A 42 -3.33 15.34 -9.73
N ALA A 43 -3.57 14.11 -9.30
CA ALA A 43 -4.55 13.73 -8.30
C ALA A 43 -4.28 12.31 -7.78
N LEU A 44 -4.84 11.97 -6.62
CA LEU A 44 -4.60 10.72 -5.93
C LEU A 44 -5.91 9.97 -5.61
N VAL A 45 -5.94 8.67 -5.88
CA VAL A 45 -6.91 7.73 -5.28
C VAL A 45 -6.14 6.79 -4.36
N SER A 46 -6.43 6.86 -3.06
CA SER A 46 -5.68 6.10 -2.04
C SER A 46 -6.60 5.19 -1.25
N VAL A 47 -6.52 3.88 -1.49
CA VAL A 47 -7.20 2.90 -0.64
C VAL A 47 -6.55 2.85 0.75
N SER A 48 -7.37 2.85 1.79
CA SER A 48 -6.99 2.92 3.21
C SER A 48 -6.25 4.20 3.61
N GLY A 49 -6.42 5.28 2.84
CA GLY A 49 -6.05 6.63 3.26
C GLY A 49 -4.55 6.92 3.21
N TYR A 50 -4.01 7.50 4.29
CA TYR A 50 -2.62 7.94 4.36
C TYR A 50 -1.71 6.82 4.90
N LEU A 51 -0.84 6.28 4.04
CA LEU A 51 -0.05 5.08 4.35
C LEU A 51 1.46 5.33 4.46
N ILE A 52 1.92 6.58 4.43
CA ILE A 52 3.32 6.91 4.69
C ILE A 52 3.63 6.57 6.16
N GLY A 53 4.60 5.70 6.34
CA GLY A 53 5.13 5.31 7.65
C GLY A 53 6.59 5.73 7.82
N SER A 54 7.17 5.35 8.96
CA SER A 54 8.60 5.48 9.23
C SER A 54 9.05 4.40 10.21
N GLN A 55 10.34 4.09 10.22
CA GLN A 55 10.90 3.14 11.17
C GLN A 55 10.65 3.56 12.62
N GLY A 56 10.76 4.86 12.94
CA GLY A 56 10.50 5.37 14.28
C GLY A 56 9.06 5.19 14.78
N VAL A 57 8.09 5.03 13.87
CA VAL A 57 6.72 4.61 14.20
C VAL A 57 6.63 3.09 14.25
N GLY A 58 7.24 2.39 13.28
CA GLY A 58 7.18 0.95 13.15
C GLY A 58 7.88 0.15 14.26
N THR A 59 8.79 0.77 15.03
CA THR A 59 9.39 0.15 16.23
C THR A 59 8.51 0.26 17.48
N ARG A 60 7.38 0.98 17.41
CA ARG A 60 6.48 1.15 18.55
C ARG A 60 5.45 0.02 18.56
N PRO A 61 5.23 -0.64 19.70
CA PRO A 61 4.22 -1.69 19.79
C PRO A 61 2.81 -1.11 19.65
N LEU A 62 1.92 -1.91 19.09
CA LEU A 62 0.49 -1.67 19.02
C LEU A 62 -0.24 -2.48 20.09
N ALA A 63 -1.55 -2.26 20.22
CA ALA A 63 -2.38 -3.12 21.05
C ALA A 63 -2.37 -4.57 20.52
N PRO A 64 -2.46 -5.62 21.37
CA PRO A 64 -2.29 -7.02 20.95
C PRO A 64 -3.16 -7.46 19.77
N LYS A 65 -4.41 -6.98 19.69
CA LYS A 65 -5.31 -7.28 18.56
C LYS A 65 -4.79 -6.71 17.24
N ALA A 66 -4.19 -5.52 17.26
CA ALA A 66 -3.57 -4.92 16.08
C ALA A 66 -2.28 -5.65 15.70
N GLU A 67 -1.47 -6.08 16.68
CA GLU A 67 -0.28 -6.89 16.41
C GLU A 67 -0.62 -8.23 15.76
N LEU A 68 -1.67 -8.89 16.22
CA LEU A 68 -2.17 -10.12 15.60
C LEU A 68 -2.59 -9.91 14.15
N ALA A 69 -3.26 -8.79 13.84
CA ALA A 69 -3.64 -8.47 12.45
C ALA A 69 -2.41 -8.24 11.53
N TRP A 70 -1.25 -7.93 12.12
CA TRP A 70 0.03 -7.82 11.44
C TRP A 70 0.94 -9.05 11.59
N TRP A 71 0.46 -10.21 12.06
CA TRP A 71 1.29 -11.36 12.44
C TRP A 71 2.39 -11.73 11.41
N TYR A 72 2.10 -11.61 10.12
CA TYR A 72 3.01 -11.97 9.04
C TYR A 72 4.26 -11.08 8.98
N GLN A 73 4.18 -9.81 9.38
CA GLN A 73 5.37 -8.93 9.40
C GLN A 73 6.41 -9.44 10.42
N PHE A 74 5.95 -9.98 11.55
CA PHE A 74 6.81 -10.57 12.57
C PHE A 74 7.33 -11.94 12.16
N TYR A 75 6.53 -12.71 11.41
CA TYR A 75 7.00 -13.93 10.77
C TYR A 75 8.18 -13.62 9.83
N PHE A 76 8.05 -12.63 8.95
CA PHE A 76 9.08 -12.20 7.99
C PHE A 76 10.34 -11.60 8.62
N ALA A 77 10.25 -11.10 9.85
CA ALA A 77 11.42 -10.67 10.63
C ALA A 77 12.39 -11.83 10.93
N THR A 78 11.92 -13.08 10.91
CA THR A 78 12.73 -14.26 11.24
C THR A 78 13.30 -14.94 10.00
N GLU A 79 14.43 -15.63 10.14
CA GLU A 79 14.97 -16.46 9.06
C GLU A 79 14.08 -17.67 8.75
N ARG A 80 13.38 -18.21 9.76
CA ARG A 80 12.37 -19.25 9.54
C ARG A 80 11.23 -18.73 8.66
N GLY A 81 10.79 -17.49 8.87
CA GLY A 81 9.73 -16.90 8.07
C GLY A 81 10.16 -16.58 6.65
N ARG A 82 11.40 -16.12 6.46
CA ARG A 82 12.00 -15.97 5.12
C ARG A 82 11.97 -17.29 4.34
N LYS A 83 12.54 -18.36 4.91
CA LYS A 83 12.56 -19.70 4.28
C LYS A 83 11.16 -20.27 4.08
N GLY A 84 10.27 -20.05 5.03
CA GLY A 84 8.89 -20.55 4.94
C GLY A 84 8.09 -19.85 3.84
N TYR A 85 8.26 -18.54 3.68
CA TYR A 85 7.66 -17.80 2.58
C TYR A 85 8.25 -18.19 1.22
N GLU A 86 9.56 -18.42 1.16
CA GLU A 86 10.24 -18.91 -0.05
C GLU A 86 9.71 -20.28 -0.49
N ALA A 87 9.59 -21.22 0.46
CA ALA A 87 9.15 -22.59 0.17
C ALA A 87 7.63 -22.72 -0.08
N ASN A 88 6.81 -21.81 0.45
CA ASN A 88 5.34 -21.92 0.44
C ASN A 88 4.66 -20.66 -0.11
N ARG A 89 5.32 -19.95 -1.03
CA ARG A 89 4.95 -18.60 -1.47
C ARG A 89 3.49 -18.46 -1.88
N ASN A 90 3.00 -19.38 -2.71
CA ASN A 90 1.66 -19.34 -3.25
C ASN A 90 0.61 -19.61 -2.17
N ASP A 91 0.79 -20.66 -1.37
CA ASP A 91 -0.15 -20.99 -0.28
C ASP A 91 -0.17 -19.87 0.78
N PHE A 92 0.98 -19.30 1.11
CA PHE A 92 1.07 -18.16 2.03
C PHE A 92 0.34 -16.93 1.48
N ALA A 93 0.60 -16.56 0.22
CA ALA A 93 -0.06 -15.41 -0.40
C ALA A 93 -1.58 -15.61 -0.51
N LYS A 94 -2.03 -16.83 -0.84
CA LYS A 94 -3.46 -17.16 -0.91
C LYS A 94 -4.14 -17.06 0.45
N LEU A 95 -3.48 -17.54 1.51
CA LEU A 95 -3.94 -17.36 2.89
C LEU A 95 -4.05 -15.86 3.24
N ILE A 96 -3.06 -15.05 2.89
CA ILE A 96 -3.11 -13.60 3.10
C ILE A 96 -4.28 -12.96 2.36
N TRP A 97 -4.57 -13.36 1.11
CA TRP A 97 -5.73 -12.85 0.36
C TRP A 97 -7.05 -13.17 1.05
N GLN A 98 -7.22 -14.40 1.55
CA GLN A 98 -8.42 -14.81 2.29
C GLN A 98 -8.59 -14.04 3.60
N LEU A 99 -7.50 -13.77 4.31
CA LEU A 99 -7.54 -13.00 5.55
C LEU A 99 -7.82 -11.51 5.30
N ALA A 100 -7.22 -10.94 4.26
CA ALA A 100 -7.36 -9.52 3.92
C ALA A 100 -8.73 -9.20 3.28
N SER A 101 -9.32 -10.15 2.56
CA SER A 101 -10.62 -10.00 1.90
C SER A 101 -11.54 -11.19 2.25
N PRO A 102 -12.01 -11.31 3.50
CA PRO A 102 -12.70 -12.50 4.01
C PRO A 102 -14.06 -12.80 3.36
N LYS A 103 -14.66 -11.81 2.69
CA LYS A 103 -15.92 -11.97 1.94
C LYS A 103 -15.70 -12.12 0.44
N TRP A 104 -14.47 -12.02 -0.04
CA TRP A 104 -14.15 -12.18 -1.45
C TRP A 104 -13.99 -13.66 -1.81
N SER A 105 -15.00 -14.21 -2.46
CA SER A 105 -15.00 -15.58 -2.99
C SER A 105 -14.25 -15.66 -4.33
N PHE A 106 -12.95 -15.34 -4.34
CA PHE A 106 -12.14 -15.49 -5.55
C PHE A 106 -11.91 -16.96 -5.91
N ASP A 107 -11.96 -17.27 -7.20
CA ASP A 107 -11.62 -18.60 -7.71
C ASP A 107 -10.10 -18.80 -7.81
N ASN A 108 -9.69 -20.07 -7.98
CA ASN A 108 -8.27 -20.42 -8.13
C ASN A 108 -7.64 -19.71 -9.33
N ALA A 109 -8.33 -19.67 -10.47
CA ALA A 109 -7.83 -19.02 -11.67
C ALA A 109 -7.52 -17.53 -11.44
N THR A 110 -8.32 -16.83 -10.63
CA THR A 110 -8.09 -15.43 -10.28
C THR A 110 -6.85 -15.24 -9.43
N PHE A 111 -6.63 -16.11 -8.45
CA PHE A 111 -5.40 -16.10 -7.67
C PHE A 111 -4.17 -16.45 -8.53
N GLU A 112 -4.26 -17.52 -9.33
CA GLU A 112 -3.16 -18.05 -10.13
C GLU A 112 -2.62 -17.04 -11.17
N ARG A 113 -3.50 -16.20 -11.74
CA ARG A 113 -3.08 -15.09 -12.61
C ARG A 113 -2.07 -14.16 -11.92
N SER A 114 -2.32 -13.80 -10.67
CA SER A 114 -1.39 -12.97 -9.88
C SER A 114 -0.21 -13.78 -9.33
N ALA A 115 -0.43 -15.05 -8.95
CA ALA A 115 0.58 -15.89 -8.35
C ALA A 115 1.80 -16.10 -9.27
N SER A 116 1.60 -16.16 -10.59
CA SER A 116 2.70 -16.25 -11.56
C SER A 116 3.70 -15.09 -11.46
N ALA A 117 3.27 -13.90 -11.08
CA ALA A 117 4.17 -12.75 -10.89
C ALA A 117 5.07 -12.91 -9.65
N PHE A 118 4.64 -13.72 -8.68
CA PHE A 118 5.41 -14.00 -7.46
C PHE A 118 6.58 -14.96 -7.72
N ASP A 119 6.66 -15.58 -8.91
CA ASP A 119 7.82 -16.38 -9.34
C ASP A 119 9.03 -15.53 -9.74
N ASN A 120 8.88 -14.20 -9.74
CA ASN A 120 10.01 -13.29 -9.87
C ASN A 120 11.09 -13.63 -8.81
N PRO A 121 12.37 -13.81 -9.22
CA PRO A 121 13.44 -14.23 -8.31
C PRO A 121 13.68 -13.25 -7.15
N ASP A 122 13.33 -11.97 -7.32
CA ASP A 122 13.50 -10.93 -6.32
C ASP A 122 12.31 -10.82 -5.35
N HIS A 123 11.17 -11.47 -5.65
CA HIS A 123 9.92 -11.31 -4.91
C HIS A 123 10.08 -11.55 -3.40
N VAL A 124 10.73 -12.67 -3.02
CA VAL A 124 10.95 -12.99 -1.61
C VAL A 124 11.86 -11.97 -0.95
N ALA A 125 12.94 -11.56 -1.61
CA ALA A 125 13.87 -10.58 -1.05
C ALA A 125 13.18 -9.22 -0.82
N VAL A 126 12.41 -8.75 -1.79
CA VAL A 126 11.66 -7.48 -1.71
C VAL A 126 10.60 -7.53 -0.61
N VAL A 127 9.84 -8.63 -0.51
CA VAL A 127 8.81 -8.79 0.54
C VAL A 127 9.44 -8.75 1.93
N ILE A 128 10.51 -9.51 2.11
CA ILE A 128 11.17 -9.65 3.41
C ILE A 128 11.82 -8.34 3.82
N ASP A 129 12.51 -7.66 2.90
CA ASP A 129 13.11 -6.36 3.20
C ASP A 129 12.05 -5.30 3.49
N ASN A 130 10.94 -5.24 2.75
CA ASN A 130 9.86 -4.29 3.03
C ASN A 130 9.37 -4.37 4.48
N TYR A 131 9.13 -5.58 4.99
CA TYR A 131 8.64 -5.77 6.35
C TYR A 131 9.72 -5.61 7.41
N ARG A 132 10.96 -6.02 7.13
CA ARG A 132 12.10 -5.77 8.04
C ARG A 132 12.39 -4.28 8.14
N TRP A 133 12.40 -3.56 7.03
CA TRP A 133 12.58 -2.12 6.99
C TRP A 133 11.49 -1.43 7.80
N ARG A 134 10.22 -1.81 7.60
CA ARG A 134 9.07 -1.26 8.35
C ARG A 134 9.26 -1.38 9.86
N LEU A 135 9.85 -2.48 10.34
CA LEU A 135 10.11 -2.75 11.75
C LEU A 135 11.46 -2.20 12.26
N GLY A 136 12.24 -1.50 11.44
CA GLY A 136 13.58 -1.01 11.81
C GLY A 136 14.65 -2.10 11.88
N LEU A 137 14.43 -3.24 11.21
CA LEU A 137 15.32 -4.42 11.22
C LEU A 137 16.20 -4.54 9.97
N SER A 138 16.03 -3.64 9.00
CA SER A 138 16.97 -3.46 7.88
C SER A 138 17.30 -1.99 7.69
N ASN A 139 18.51 -1.75 7.19
CA ASN A 139 18.96 -0.41 6.84
C ASN A 139 18.42 -0.05 5.45
N GLY A 140 17.95 1.18 5.29
CA GLY A 140 17.68 1.72 3.96
C GLY A 140 18.97 1.97 3.19
N GLU A 141 18.84 2.20 1.88
CA GLU A 141 19.99 2.59 1.06
C GLU A 141 20.34 4.07 1.29
N PRO A 142 21.63 4.45 1.40
CA PRO A 142 22.05 5.83 1.70
C PRO A 142 21.48 6.88 0.74
N GLN A 143 21.32 6.54 -0.53
CA GLN A 143 20.77 7.44 -1.55
C GLN A 143 19.30 7.83 -1.31
N TYR A 144 18.56 7.09 -0.46
CA TYR A 144 17.17 7.39 -0.12
C TYR A 144 16.99 8.02 1.26
N GLU A 145 18.05 8.14 2.07
CA GLU A 145 17.98 8.62 3.45
C GLU A 145 17.33 10.00 3.58
N ALA A 146 17.67 10.93 2.69
CA ALA A 146 17.09 12.27 2.70
C ALA A 146 15.57 12.27 2.41
N LEU A 147 15.10 11.34 1.58
CA LEU A 147 13.68 11.17 1.28
C LEU A 147 12.97 10.55 2.48
N GLU A 148 13.53 9.50 3.07
CA GLU A 148 12.97 8.86 4.27
C GLU A 148 12.90 9.82 5.45
N LYS A 149 13.89 10.71 5.63
CA LYS A 149 13.85 11.76 6.67
C LYS A 149 12.69 12.73 6.46
N ARG A 150 12.39 13.10 5.21
CA ARG A 150 11.22 13.94 4.88
C ARG A 150 9.92 13.19 5.14
N LEU A 151 9.85 11.91 4.80
CA LEU A 151 8.68 11.06 5.04
C LEU A 151 8.41 10.81 6.52
N ALA A 152 9.46 10.69 7.34
CA ALA A 152 9.36 10.54 8.79
C ALA A 152 8.71 11.75 9.49
N ALA A 153 8.74 12.93 8.87
CA ALA A 153 7.99 14.11 9.34
C ALA A 153 6.48 14.01 9.05
N ALA A 154 6.02 12.93 8.41
CA ALA A 154 4.65 12.67 8.00
C ALA A 154 4.04 13.85 7.22
N PRO A 155 4.62 14.21 6.05
CA PRO A 155 4.22 15.37 5.27
C PRO A 155 2.77 15.25 4.81
N VAL A 156 2.09 16.38 4.68
CA VAL A 156 0.74 16.43 4.10
C VAL A 156 0.78 16.24 2.58
N ILE A 157 -0.34 15.79 2.03
CA ILE A 157 -0.57 15.66 0.59
C ILE A 157 -1.50 16.79 0.15
N ASN A 158 -1.01 17.63 -0.76
CA ASN A 158 -1.71 18.83 -1.23
C ASN A 158 -2.56 18.60 -2.49
N VAL A 159 -2.28 17.52 -3.23
CA VAL A 159 -2.99 17.24 -4.49
C VAL A 159 -4.43 16.80 -4.21
N PRO A 160 -5.37 17.03 -5.13
CA PRO A 160 -6.74 16.55 -4.97
C PRO A 160 -6.76 15.03 -4.73
N THR A 161 -7.51 14.58 -3.72
CA THR A 161 -7.45 13.19 -3.26
C THR A 161 -8.82 12.61 -2.94
N ILE A 162 -9.06 11.38 -3.38
CA ILE A 162 -10.15 10.53 -2.90
C ILE A 162 -9.55 9.35 -2.12
N ALA A 163 -9.90 9.22 -0.84
CA ALA A 163 -9.58 8.03 -0.06
C ALA A 163 -10.73 7.02 -0.12
N LEU A 164 -10.41 5.76 -0.38
CA LEU A 164 -11.39 4.67 -0.46
C LEU A 164 -11.13 3.66 0.67
N GLU A 165 -12.17 3.00 1.16
CA GLU A 165 -12.07 1.85 2.07
C GLU A 165 -13.15 0.82 1.74
N GLY A 166 -12.89 -0.46 2.00
CA GLY A 166 -13.88 -1.54 1.90
C GLY A 166 -14.56 -1.83 3.24
N ASP A 167 -15.87 -2.10 3.25
CA ASP A 167 -16.63 -2.41 4.46
C ASP A 167 -16.31 -3.77 5.10
N ALA A 168 -15.52 -4.61 4.43
CA ALA A 168 -15.07 -5.91 4.89
C ALA A 168 -13.55 -6.10 4.77
N ASN A 169 -12.78 -5.02 4.76
CA ASN A 169 -11.32 -5.08 4.76
C ASN A 169 -10.81 -5.76 6.05
N GLY A 170 -10.26 -6.96 5.91
CA GLY A 170 -9.68 -7.74 7.00
C GLY A 170 -8.22 -7.42 7.29
N ALA A 171 -7.55 -6.69 6.39
CA ALA A 171 -6.21 -6.17 6.65
C ALA A 171 -6.25 -4.98 7.62
N THR A 172 -5.10 -4.68 8.24
CA THR A 172 -5.03 -3.54 9.16
C THR A 172 -5.10 -2.23 8.36
N HIS A 173 -6.07 -1.39 8.67
CA HIS A 173 -6.29 -0.09 8.07
C HIS A 173 -6.63 0.96 9.16
N PRO A 174 -6.22 2.22 8.99
CA PRO A 174 -6.52 3.27 9.95
C PRO A 174 -7.98 3.75 9.85
N ASP A 175 -8.52 4.28 10.94
CA ASP A 175 -9.81 4.97 10.92
C ASP A 175 -9.74 6.22 10.00
N PRO A 176 -10.73 6.44 9.11
CA PRO A 176 -10.81 7.62 8.24
C PRO A 176 -10.55 8.98 8.91
N ALA A 177 -11.05 9.17 10.13
CA ALA A 177 -10.87 10.41 10.87
C ALA A 177 -9.41 10.64 11.31
N SER A 178 -8.64 9.56 11.49
CA SER A 178 -7.25 9.64 11.95
C SER A 178 -6.30 10.21 10.89
N TYR A 179 -6.63 10.06 9.60
CA TYR A 179 -5.78 10.52 8.50
C TYR A 179 -6.33 11.69 7.69
N ALA A 180 -7.60 12.10 7.88
CA ALA A 180 -8.22 13.16 7.09
C ALA A 180 -7.38 14.45 7.02
N LYS A 181 -6.74 14.85 8.13
CA LYS A 181 -5.87 16.05 8.20
C LYS A 181 -4.56 15.93 7.43
N LYS A 182 -4.20 14.75 6.91
CA LYS A 182 -3.03 14.55 6.05
C LYS A 182 -3.30 14.96 4.61
N PHE A 183 -4.55 15.13 4.22
CA PHE A 183 -4.94 15.61 2.91
C PHE A 183 -5.47 17.04 3.04
N VAL A 184 -4.71 18.00 2.52
CA VAL A 184 -5.03 19.44 2.69
C VAL A 184 -5.52 20.12 1.41
N GLY A 185 -5.47 19.41 0.28
CA GLY A 185 -6.16 19.81 -0.96
C GLY A 185 -7.65 19.44 -0.92
N ARG A 186 -8.31 19.50 -2.09
CA ARG A 186 -9.67 18.98 -2.24
C ARG A 186 -9.68 17.49 -1.90
N TYR A 187 -10.48 17.11 -0.90
CA TYR A 187 -10.43 15.78 -0.31
C TYR A 187 -11.84 15.20 -0.13
N THR A 188 -11.98 13.91 -0.39
CA THR A 188 -13.20 13.14 -0.08
C THR A 188 -12.80 11.75 0.40
N GLN A 189 -13.56 11.21 1.36
CA GLN A 189 -13.42 9.82 1.81
C GLN A 189 -14.71 9.07 1.55
N ARG A 190 -14.61 7.84 1.04
CA ARG A 190 -15.75 6.97 0.78
C ARG A 190 -15.45 5.54 1.22
N THR A 191 -16.41 4.92 1.90
CA THR A 191 -16.40 3.49 2.16
C THR A 191 -17.32 2.78 1.15
N ILE A 192 -16.80 1.76 0.49
CA ILE A 192 -17.51 0.94 -0.48
C ILE A 192 -18.11 -0.26 0.26
N GLY A 193 -19.43 -0.38 0.18
CA GLY A 193 -20.18 -1.46 0.82
C GLY A 193 -20.20 -2.75 0.00
N SER A 194 -20.99 -3.72 0.47
CA SER A 194 -21.26 -5.02 -0.18
C SER A 194 -20.19 -6.09 0.02
N GLY A 195 -19.44 -5.99 1.11
CA GLY A 195 -18.45 -6.98 1.50
C GLY A 195 -17.11 -6.84 0.77
N ILE A 196 -16.72 -5.61 0.43
CA ILE A 196 -15.48 -5.33 -0.27
C ILE A 196 -14.32 -5.33 0.73
N GLY A 197 -13.29 -6.09 0.42
CA GLY A 197 -12.10 -6.28 1.24
C GLY A 197 -10.96 -5.32 0.89
N HIS A 198 -9.74 -5.84 1.05
CA HIS A 198 -8.49 -5.08 0.93
C HIS A 198 -8.14 -4.70 -0.52
N ASN A 199 -8.45 -5.56 -1.49
CA ASN A 199 -8.08 -5.35 -2.90
C ASN A 199 -9.23 -4.70 -3.67
N LEU A 200 -9.59 -3.49 -3.23
CA LEU A 200 -10.69 -2.71 -3.79
C LEU A 200 -10.67 -2.59 -5.33
N PRO A 201 -9.55 -2.34 -6.04
CA PRO A 201 -9.57 -2.27 -7.51
C PRO A 201 -9.91 -3.59 -8.19
N GLN A 202 -9.67 -4.74 -7.56
CA GLN A 202 -10.00 -6.05 -8.13
C GLN A 202 -11.39 -6.55 -7.70
N GLU A 203 -11.81 -6.20 -6.49
CA GLU A 203 -13.11 -6.60 -5.92
C GLU A 203 -14.26 -5.67 -6.37
N ALA A 204 -13.99 -4.37 -6.49
CA ALA A 204 -14.95 -3.34 -6.90
C ALA A 204 -14.34 -2.43 -8.01
N PRO A 205 -13.98 -2.99 -9.18
CA PRO A 205 -13.27 -2.25 -10.23
C PRO A 205 -14.03 -1.02 -10.72
N GLN A 206 -15.36 -1.09 -10.78
CA GLN A 206 -16.18 0.05 -11.19
C GLN A 206 -16.08 1.21 -10.20
N ALA A 207 -16.21 0.94 -8.89
CA ALA A 207 -16.11 1.97 -7.87
C ALA A 207 -14.72 2.62 -7.85
N PHE A 208 -13.67 1.83 -8.05
CA PHE A 208 -12.30 2.34 -8.16
C PHE A 208 -12.11 3.22 -9.40
N ALA A 209 -12.59 2.77 -10.57
CA ALA A 209 -12.51 3.54 -11.82
C ALA A 209 -13.32 4.85 -11.75
N GLU A 210 -14.50 4.82 -11.14
CA GLU A 210 -15.32 6.00 -10.90
C GLU A 210 -14.59 7.01 -10.02
N ALA A 211 -13.88 6.57 -8.97
CA ALA A 211 -13.06 7.46 -8.14
C ALA A 211 -11.91 8.11 -8.94
N ILE A 212 -11.26 7.36 -9.84
CA ILE A 212 -10.22 7.91 -10.73
C ILE A 212 -10.79 8.98 -11.66
N ILE A 213 -11.95 8.72 -12.27
CA ILE A 213 -12.62 9.67 -13.16
C ILE A 213 -13.12 10.90 -12.38
N GLU A 214 -13.62 10.70 -11.16
CA GLU A 214 -14.12 11.76 -10.29
C GLU A 214 -12.99 12.71 -9.87
N VAL A 215 -11.87 12.16 -9.38
CA VAL A 215 -10.75 12.98 -8.92
C VAL A 215 -10.08 13.75 -10.07
N ALA A 216 -10.17 13.25 -11.31
CA ALA A 216 -9.69 13.96 -12.50
C ALA A 216 -10.44 15.28 -12.76
N ARG A 217 -11.64 15.45 -12.17
CA ARG A 217 -12.50 16.64 -12.31
C ARG A 217 -12.36 17.59 -11.12
N TYR A 218 -11.42 17.33 -10.21
CA TYR A 218 -11.27 18.12 -9.00
C TYR A 218 -10.72 19.52 -9.23
#